data_AF-A0A7V1A5W5-F1
#
_entry.id   AF-A0A7V1A5W5-F1
#
_cell.length_a   1.000
_cell.length_b   1.000
_cell.length_c   1.000
_cell.angle_alpha   90.00
_cell.angle_beta   90.00
_cell.angle_gamma   90.00
#
_symmetry.space_group_name_H-M   'P 1'
#
loop_
_entity.id
_entity.type
_entity.pdbx_description
1 polymer ?
#
loop_
_entity_poly.entity_id
_entity_poly.type
_entity_poly.pdbx_seq_one_letter_code
_entity_poly.pdbx_strand_id
1 'polypeptide(L)'
;MRSKFRMALPLMFIAPSFGYAEVGKFTCSFPNLHSFDEVRMLKSESFVLKFTFDTATGDAFLEGNVGITPVMLVKGDRGLTFLEHLLSGGVQTTTIALDGKAVHSRHTIIGSQLAPSQYYGSCD
;
A
#
# COMPACT_ATOMS: atom_id res chain seq x y z
N MET A 1 6.26 -59.76 -42.90
CA MET A 1 5.97 -59.08 -41.61
C MET A 1 6.64 -57.70 -41.59
N ARG A 2 5.87 -56.61 -41.70
CA ARG A 2 6.38 -55.23 -41.49
C ARG A 2 5.43 -54.55 -40.51
N SER A 3 5.85 -54.46 -39.25
CA SER A 3 5.10 -53.78 -38.18
C SER A 3 5.26 -52.27 -38.34
N LYS A 4 4.14 -51.55 -38.54
CA LYS A 4 4.13 -50.08 -38.57
C LYS A 4 3.99 -49.59 -37.13
N PHE A 5 5.11 -49.23 -36.50
CA PHE A 5 5.12 -48.58 -35.19
C PHE A 5 4.62 -47.14 -35.36
N ARG A 6 3.36 -46.88 -35.00
CA ARG A 6 2.78 -45.52 -34.96
C ARG A 6 3.12 -44.91 -33.60
N MET A 7 4.14 -44.05 -33.57
CA MET A 7 4.49 -43.23 -32.41
C MET A 7 3.44 -42.13 -32.26
N ALA A 8 2.54 -42.28 -31.28
CA ALA A 8 1.55 -41.26 -30.94
C ALA A 8 2.23 -40.16 -30.12
N LEU A 9 2.29 -38.95 -30.67
CA LEU A 9 2.79 -37.76 -29.99
C LEU A 9 1.72 -37.27 -29.00
N PRO A 10 1.98 -37.21 -27.69
CA PRO A 10 0.97 -36.74 -26.73
C PRO A 10 0.79 -35.23 -26.92
N LEU A 11 -0.42 -34.83 -27.29
CA LEU A 11 -0.82 -33.43 -27.40
C LEU A 11 -0.95 -32.88 -25.97
N MET A 12 0.10 -32.21 -25.49
CA MET A 12 0.12 -31.57 -24.18
C MET A 12 -0.80 -30.34 -24.22
N PHE A 13 -2.04 -30.50 -23.75
CA PHE A 13 -3.00 -29.40 -23.59
C PHE A 13 -2.48 -28.45 -22.51
N ILE A 14 -1.96 -27.30 -22.94
CA ILE A 14 -1.63 -26.19 -22.05
C ILE A 14 -2.96 -25.57 -21.62
N ALA A 15 -3.46 -25.94 -20.44
CA ALA A 15 -4.61 -25.27 -19.86
C ALA A 15 -4.18 -23.85 -19.45
N PRO A 16 -4.85 -22.78 -19.92
CA PRO A 16 -4.56 -21.43 -19.48
C PRO A 16 -4.82 -21.33 -17.98
N SER A 17 -3.81 -20.90 -17.22
CA SER A 17 -3.95 -20.58 -15.81
C SER A 17 -4.70 -19.26 -15.71
N PHE A 18 -5.94 -19.28 -15.22
CA PHE A 18 -6.66 -18.07 -14.88
C PHE A 18 -6.02 -17.46 -13.63
N GLY A 19 -5.15 -16.47 -13.81
CA GLY A 19 -4.68 -15.62 -12.73
C GLY A 19 -5.74 -14.56 -12.43
N TYR A 20 -6.41 -14.65 -11.29
CA TYR A 20 -7.26 -13.57 -10.78
C TYR A 20 -6.34 -12.53 -10.12
N ALA A 21 -6.10 -11.41 -10.81
CA ALA A 21 -5.51 -10.23 -10.19
C ALA A 21 -6.60 -9.54 -9.36
N GLU A 22 -6.57 -9.73 -8.06
CA GLU A 22 -7.45 -9.04 -7.12
C GLU A 22 -6.76 -7.75 -6.65
N VAL A 23 -7.50 -6.64 -6.67
CA VAL A 23 -6.99 -5.33 -6.28
C VAL A 23 -7.60 -4.96 -4.93
N GLY A 24 -6.73 -4.79 -3.92
CA GLY A 24 -7.11 -4.21 -2.65
C GLY A 24 -7.12 -2.68 -2.72
N LYS A 25 -8.05 -2.06 -2.00
CA LYS A 25 -8.16 -0.60 -1.90
C LYS A 25 -8.43 -0.19 -0.46
N PHE A 26 -7.86 0.93 -0.03
CA PHE A 26 -8.20 1.57 1.24
C PHE A 26 -8.42 3.07 1.02
N THR A 27 -9.47 3.61 1.61
CA THR A 27 -9.64 5.06 1.75
C THR A 27 -9.56 5.43 3.22
N CYS A 28 -8.50 6.13 3.60
CA CYS A 28 -8.21 6.50 4.98
C CYS A 28 -8.53 7.96 5.24
N SER A 29 -9.28 8.24 6.30
CA SER A 29 -9.60 9.59 6.76
C SER A 29 -8.99 9.84 8.13
N PHE A 30 -8.27 10.96 8.27
CA PHE A 30 -7.53 11.30 9.48
C PHE A 30 -8.02 12.63 10.07
N PRO A 31 -9.02 12.62 10.96
CA PRO A 31 -9.57 13.83 11.53
C PRO A 31 -8.68 14.47 12.61
N ASN A 32 -7.70 13.74 13.16
CA ASN A 32 -6.85 14.23 14.24
C ASN A 32 -5.37 14.15 13.85
N LEU A 33 -4.60 15.15 14.27
CA LEU A 33 -3.15 15.18 14.08
C LEU A 33 -2.42 15.67 15.33
N HIS A 34 -1.15 15.27 15.43
CA HIS A 34 -0.18 15.76 16.39
C HIS A 34 1.05 16.23 15.60
N SER A 35 1.58 17.42 15.89
CA SER A 35 2.79 17.96 15.27
C SER A 35 3.89 18.13 16.30
N PHE A 36 5.13 18.20 15.83
CA PHE A 36 6.31 18.29 16.67
C PHE A 36 6.35 19.49 17.63
N ASP A 37 5.78 20.61 17.20
CA ASP A 37 5.75 21.88 17.91
C ASP A 37 4.55 22.02 18.87
N GLU A 38 3.61 21.09 18.84
CA GLU A 38 2.36 21.16 19.59
C GLU A 38 2.27 20.05 20.63
N VAL A 39 1.91 20.39 21.86
CA VAL A 39 1.75 19.38 22.93
C VAL A 39 0.37 18.70 22.83
N ARG A 40 -0.60 19.35 22.20
CA ARG A 40 -1.99 18.90 22.13
C ARG A 40 -2.32 18.28 20.78
N MET A 41 -3.28 17.37 20.79
CA MET A 41 -3.92 16.88 19.57
C MET A 41 -4.72 18.00 18.92
N LEU A 42 -4.47 18.23 17.63
CA LEU A 42 -5.20 19.16 16.78
C LEU A 42 -6.20 18.41 15.90
N LYS A 43 -7.21 19.14 15.41
CA LYS A 43 -8.04 18.65 14.32
C LYS A 43 -7.28 18.84 13.01
N SER A 44 -7.26 17.82 12.17
CA SER A 44 -6.76 17.95 10.81
C SER A 44 -7.83 18.58 9.93
N GLU A 45 -7.40 19.49 9.05
CA GLU A 45 -8.19 19.80 7.86
C GLU A 45 -8.23 18.56 6.97
N SER A 46 -9.40 18.26 6.38
CA SER A 46 -9.78 17.07 5.61
C SER A 46 -8.62 16.29 4.96
N PHE A 47 -7.93 15.46 5.76
CA PHE A 47 -6.77 14.72 5.31
C PHE A 47 -7.18 13.29 4.99
N VAL A 48 -7.19 12.98 3.69
CA VAL A 48 -7.62 11.69 3.14
C VAL A 48 -6.49 11.12 2.30
N LEU A 49 -6.15 9.86 2.55
CA LEU A 49 -5.20 9.10 1.75
C LEU A 49 -5.90 7.90 1.12
N LYS A 50 -5.58 7.60 -0.14
CA LYS A 50 -6.15 6.47 -0.87
C LYS A 50 -5.03 5.54 -1.31
N PHE A 51 -5.14 4.26 -0.96
CA PHE A 51 -4.17 3.25 -1.34
C PHE A 51 -4.82 2.24 -2.26
N THR A 52 -4.08 1.81 -3.27
CA THR A 52 -4.44 0.67 -4.11
C THR A 52 -3.27 -0.29 -4.18
N PHE A 53 -3.53 -1.59 -4.17
CA PHE A 53 -2.48 -2.60 -4.22
C PHE A 53 -2.96 -3.88 -4.89
N ASP A 54 -2.04 -4.56 -5.54
CA ASP A 54 -2.26 -5.89 -6.09
C ASP A 54 -2.09 -6.93 -4.98
N THR A 55 -3.11 -7.76 -4.74
CA THR A 55 -3.06 -8.74 -3.66
C THR A 55 -2.11 -9.90 -3.95
N ALA A 56 -1.82 -10.17 -5.23
CA ALA A 56 -0.96 -11.25 -5.70
C ALA A 56 0.52 -10.83 -5.74
N THR A 57 0.85 -9.68 -6.32
CA THR A 57 2.24 -9.21 -6.44
C THR A 57 2.69 -8.40 -5.22
N GLY A 58 1.76 -7.73 -4.54
CA GLY A 58 2.07 -6.80 -3.45
C GLY A 58 2.49 -5.40 -3.93
N ASP A 59 2.44 -5.12 -5.23
CA ASP A 59 2.65 -3.76 -5.76
C ASP A 59 1.58 -2.82 -5.19
N ALA A 60 1.99 -1.67 -4.68
CA ALA A 60 1.09 -0.74 -4.01
C ALA A 60 1.36 0.71 -4.42
N PHE A 61 0.30 1.52 -4.40
CA PHE A 61 0.30 2.90 -4.83
C PHE A 61 -0.52 3.77 -3.86
N LEU A 62 -0.01 4.97 -3.60
CA LEU A 62 -0.75 6.06 -2.96
C LEU A 62 -1.33 6.95 -4.05
N GLU A 63 -2.65 7.12 -4.06
CA GLU A 63 -3.36 8.04 -4.94
C GLU A 63 -3.51 9.39 -4.25
N GLY A 64 -2.71 10.36 -4.68
CA GLY A 64 -2.78 11.75 -4.24
C GLY A 64 -3.54 12.65 -5.22
N ASN A 65 -3.71 13.91 -4.85
CA ASN A 65 -4.38 14.92 -5.70
C ASN A 65 -3.64 15.17 -7.02
N VAL A 66 -2.32 14.94 -7.06
CA VAL A 66 -1.44 15.27 -8.20
C VAL A 66 -0.97 14.02 -8.94
N GLY A 67 -1.47 12.83 -8.59
CA GLY A 67 -1.13 11.58 -9.27
C GLY A 67 -0.97 10.39 -8.34
N ILE A 68 -0.34 9.34 -8.85
CA ILE A 68 -0.06 8.10 -8.14
C ILE A 68 1.42 8.01 -7.80
N THR A 69 1.73 7.65 -6.56
CA THR A 69 3.10 7.44 -6.09
C THR A 69 3.25 5.98 -5.65
N PRO A 70 4.27 5.24 -6.14
CA PRO A 70 4.51 3.87 -5.66
C PRO A 70 4.90 3.88 -4.18
N VAL A 71 4.35 2.91 -3.43
CA VAL A 71 4.65 2.70 -2.01
C VAL A 71 4.96 1.23 -1.77
N MET A 72 5.75 0.93 -0.74
CA MET A 72 5.99 -0.45 -0.33
C MET A 72 4.86 -0.93 0.57
N LEU A 73 4.30 -2.11 0.30
CA LEU A 73 3.34 -2.77 1.17
C LEU A 73 4.03 -3.80 2.06
N VAL A 74 3.86 -3.65 3.37
CA VAL A 74 4.24 -4.63 4.39
C VAL A 74 2.97 -5.28 4.92
N LYS A 75 2.83 -6.60 4.70
CA LYS A 75 1.69 -7.39 5.20
C LYS A 75 2.05 -8.02 6.55
N GLY A 76 1.27 -7.72 7.58
CA GLY A 76 1.34 -8.37 8.89
C GLY A 76 0.14 -9.28 9.15
N ASP A 77 0.17 -9.98 10.29
CA ASP A 77 -0.94 -10.83 10.76
C ASP A 77 -2.14 -10.00 11.27
N ARG A 78 -1.87 -8.79 11.77
CA ARG A 78 -2.84 -7.90 12.42
C ARG A 78 -3.00 -6.54 11.75
N GLY A 79 -2.48 -6.38 10.55
CA GLY A 79 -2.60 -5.13 9.80
C GLY A 79 -1.70 -5.07 8.59
N LEU A 80 -1.78 -3.94 7.90
CA LEU A 80 -1.01 -3.61 6.71
C LEU A 80 -0.28 -2.30 6.95
N THR A 81 0.91 -2.14 6.38
CA THR A 81 1.66 -0.88 6.41
C THR A 81 2.10 -0.49 5.01
N PHE A 82 1.82 0.75 4.62
CA PHE A 82 2.32 1.36 3.39
C PHE A 82 3.50 2.28 3.74
N LEU A 83 4.61 2.17 3.01
CA LEU A 83 5.80 3.00 3.19
C LEU A 83 6.05 3.83 1.93
N GLU A 84 6.03 5.14 2.07
CA GLU A 84 6.39 6.10 1.02
C GLU A 84 7.80 6.63 1.29
N HIS A 85 8.72 6.39 0.35
CA HIS A 85 10.07 6.94 0.41
C HIS A 85 10.09 8.32 -0.25
N LEU A 86 10.53 9.32 0.50
CA LEU A 86 10.70 10.67 -0.01
C LEU A 86 12.13 10.87 -0.53
N LEU A 87 12.29 11.75 -1.52
CA LEU A 87 13.61 12.11 -2.05
C LEU A 87 14.55 12.71 -0.99
N SER A 88 13.99 13.28 0.08
CA SER A 88 14.74 13.82 1.21
C SER A 88 15.35 12.75 2.13
N GLY A 89 15.08 11.46 1.87
CA GLY A 89 15.46 10.34 2.74
C GLY A 89 14.49 10.08 3.90
N GLY A 90 13.47 10.91 4.06
CA GLY A 90 12.36 10.65 4.98
C GLY A 90 11.45 9.53 4.49
N VAL A 91 10.81 8.83 5.43
CA VAL A 91 9.82 7.79 5.13
C VAL A 91 8.48 8.17 5.76
N GLN A 92 7.43 8.25 4.95
CA GLN A 92 6.07 8.34 5.48
C GLN A 92 5.50 6.93 5.60
N THR A 93 4.73 6.69 6.65
CA THR A 93 4.13 5.38 6.89
C THR A 93 2.64 5.52 7.12
N THR A 94 1.85 4.60 6.58
CA THR A 94 0.44 4.44 6.94
C THR A 94 0.22 3.02 7.39
N THR A 95 -0.08 2.83 8.68
CA THR A 95 -0.46 1.52 9.22
C THR A 95 -1.96 1.45 9.38
N ILE A 96 -2.57 0.36 8.91
CA ILE A 96 -3.99 0.06 9.03
C ILE A 96 -4.13 -1.25 9.81
N ALA A 97 -4.78 -1.22 10.95
CA ALA A 97 -5.09 -2.40 11.74
C ALA A 97 -6.30 -3.16 11.16
N LEU A 98 -6.49 -4.42 11.55
CA LEU A 98 -7.64 -5.23 11.08
C LEU A 98 -9.00 -4.63 11.46
N ASP A 99 -9.07 -3.81 12.51
CA ASP A 99 -10.30 -3.12 12.92
C ASP A 99 -10.53 -1.81 12.15
N GLY A 100 -9.74 -1.55 11.10
CA GLY A 100 -9.82 -0.35 10.27
C GLY A 100 -9.19 0.89 10.89
N LYS A 101 -8.75 0.86 12.15
CA LYS A 101 -8.04 2.01 12.75
C LYS A 101 -6.70 2.21 12.05
N ALA A 102 -6.36 3.47 11.82
CA ALA A 102 -5.17 3.81 11.06
C ALA A 102 -4.37 4.96 11.65
N VAL A 103 -3.07 4.88 11.42
CA VAL A 103 -2.10 5.88 11.84
C VAL A 103 -1.22 6.20 10.63
N HIS A 104 -1.14 7.49 10.26
CA HIS A 104 -0.24 7.97 9.22
C HIS A 104 0.84 8.87 9.81
N SER A 105 2.10 8.46 9.69
CA SER A 105 3.27 9.14 10.23
C SER A 105 4.07 9.82 9.12
N ARG A 106 4.33 11.11 9.27
CA ARG A 106 5.16 11.88 8.35
C ARG A 106 6.50 12.18 9.00
N HIS A 107 7.57 11.78 8.32
CA HIS A 107 8.94 12.16 8.65
C HIS A 107 9.47 13.14 7.60
N THR A 108 8.77 14.27 7.42
CA THR A 108 9.12 15.25 6.39
C THR A 108 10.38 16.01 6.81
N ILE A 109 11.30 16.20 5.86
CA ILE A 109 12.52 17.00 6.03
C ILE A 109 12.42 18.18 5.06
N ILE A 110 12.46 19.41 5.57
CA ILE A 110 12.40 20.65 4.80
C ILE A 110 13.71 21.40 5.01
N GLY A 111 14.52 21.52 3.95
CA GLY A 111 15.90 22.00 4.09
C GLY A 111 16.69 21.06 5.00
N SER A 112 17.22 21.58 6.10
CA SER A 112 17.95 20.82 7.12
C SER A 112 17.12 20.49 8.37
N GLN A 113 15.82 20.81 8.37
CA GLN A 113 14.95 20.68 9.54
C GLN A 113 13.98 19.53 9.38
N LEU A 114 13.84 18.72 10.44
CA LEU A 114 12.80 17.70 10.55
C LEU A 114 11.50 18.37 10.98
N ALA A 115 10.42 18.13 10.23
CA ALA A 115 9.07 18.59 10.53
C ALA A 115 8.12 17.37 10.58
N PRO A 116 8.19 16.57 11.68
CA PRO A 116 7.41 15.35 11.78
C PRO A 116 5.98 15.64 12.26
N SER A 117 5.05 14.80 11.83
CA SER A 117 3.67 14.83 12.30
C SER A 117 3.02 13.45 12.28
N GLN A 118 2.02 13.26 13.12
CA GLN A 118 1.33 11.99 13.32
C GLN A 118 -0.18 12.19 13.20
N TYR A 119 -0.80 11.48 12.26
CA TYR A 119 -2.23 11.53 11.98
C TYR A 119 -2.92 10.26 12.47
N TYR A 120 -4.12 10.41 13.01
CA TYR A 120 -4.90 9.34 13.61
C TYR A 120 -6.32 9.32 13.05
N GLY A 121 -6.77 8.14 12.64
CA GLY A 121 -8.04 8.00 11.93
C GLY A 121 -8.43 6.55 11.67
N SER A 122 -9.12 6.33 10.55
CA SER A 122 -9.60 5.02 10.13
C SER A 122 -9.65 4.90 8.61
N CYS A 123 -9.70 3.67 8.11
CA CYS A 123 -9.83 3.36 6.69
C CYS A 123 -11.00 2.41 6.44
N ASP A 124 -11.61 2.59 5.26
CA ASP A 124 -12.64 1.70 4.68
C ASP A 124 -12.13 1.06 3.39
#